data_AF-A0A6N7JNH3-F1
#
_entry.id   AF-A0A6N7JNH3-F1
#
_cell.length_a   1.000
_cell.length_b   1.000
_cell.length_c   1.000
_cell.angle_alpha   90.00
_cell.angle_beta   90.00
_cell.angle_gamma   90.00
#
_symmetry.space_group_name_H-M   'P 1'
#
loop_
_entity.id
_entity.type
_entity.pdbx_description
1 polymer ?
#
loop_
_entity_poly.entity_id
_entity_poly.type
_entity_poly.pdbx_seq_one_letter_code
_entity_poly.pdbx_strand_id
1 'polypeptide(L)'
;MDGKMLARLGAVVFVAVAITATAIEMNRKEEVREAWPAGRTTQAQGDPLHNELIRCQTLGEAGPRDPACLRAWAENRNRFLAPGARPVERLPDVPPAPRGDLTPESGRYDPPILAPAAPIVPSQLDEAR
;
A
#
# COMPACT_ATOMS: atom_id res chain seq x y z
N MET A 1 17.89 -29.32 37.09
CA MET A 1 16.85 -28.62 36.32
C MET A 1 15.54 -29.32 36.57
N ASP A 2 14.49 -28.60 36.97
CA ASP A 2 13.17 -29.19 37.23
C ASP A 2 12.54 -29.67 35.92
N GLY A 3 12.73 -30.94 35.60
CA GLY A 3 12.17 -31.57 34.39
C GLY A 3 10.64 -31.41 34.28
N LYS A 4 9.95 -31.27 35.43
CA LYS A 4 8.52 -30.97 35.47
C LYS A 4 8.19 -29.56 35.00
N MET A 5 9.07 -28.58 35.26
CA MET A 5 8.91 -27.22 34.78
C MET A 5 9.20 -27.14 33.27
N LEU A 6 10.23 -27.86 32.81
CA LEU A 6 10.56 -27.98 31.38
C LEU A 6 9.44 -28.66 30.59
N ALA A 7 8.85 -29.74 31.12
CA ALA A 7 7.73 -30.43 30.48
C ALA A 7 6.49 -29.52 30.35
N ARG A 8 6.19 -28.73 31.39
CA ARG A 8 5.09 -27.75 31.34
C ARG A 8 5.35 -26.66 30.31
N LEU A 9 6.57 -26.14 30.25
CA LEU A 9 6.94 -25.14 29.27
C LEU A 9 6.79 -25.67 27.84
N GLY A 10 7.29 -26.88 27.57
CA GLY A 10 7.14 -27.54 26.27
C GLY A 10 5.68 -27.73 25.88
N ALA A 11 4.83 -28.19 26.81
CA ALA A 11 3.40 -28.37 26.55
C ALA A 11 2.69 -27.04 26.21
N VAL A 12 3.00 -25.96 26.94
CA VAL A 12 2.41 -24.64 26.67
C VAL A 12 2.82 -24.11 25.31
N VAL A 13 4.11 -24.21 24.95
CA VAL A 13 4.60 -23.78 23.64
C VAL A 13 3.95 -24.58 22.52
N PHE A 14 3.83 -25.91 22.68
CA PHE A 14 3.19 -26.76 21.69
C PHE A 14 1.72 -26.39 21.48
N VAL A 15 0.96 -26.17 22.56
CA VAL A 15 -0.44 -25.74 22.48
C VAL A 15 -0.57 -24.38 21.80
N ALA A 16 0.29 -23.42 22.14
CA ALA A 16 0.30 -22.11 21.50
C ALA A 16 0.55 -22.23 19.98
N VAL A 17 1.56 -23.01 19.58
CA VAL A 17 1.88 -23.26 18.16
C VAL A 17 0.69 -23.93 17.44
N ALA A 18 0.06 -24.92 18.07
CA ALA A 18 -1.11 -25.60 17.50
C ALA A 18 -2.28 -24.63 17.28
N ILE A 19 -2.60 -23.78 18.26
CA ILE A 19 -3.65 -22.76 18.14
C ILE A 19 -3.32 -21.77 17.01
N THR A 20 -2.09 -21.25 16.96
CA THR A 20 -1.66 -20.34 15.90
C THR A 20 -1.76 -21.00 14.52
N ALA A 21 -1.31 -22.24 14.38
CA ALA A 21 -1.44 -22.98 13.12
C ALA A 21 -2.91 -23.15 12.70
N THR A 22 -3.81 -23.51 13.63
CA THR A 22 -5.25 -23.62 13.32
C THR A 22 -5.88 -22.29 12.94
N ALA A 23 -5.48 -21.20 13.60
CA ALA A 23 -5.98 -19.86 13.28
C ALA A 23 -5.53 -19.45 11.87
N ILE A 24 -4.28 -19.72 11.50
CA ILE A 24 -3.77 -19.46 10.15
C ILE A 24 -4.49 -20.33 9.12
N GLU A 25 -4.72 -21.62 9.37
CA GLU A 25 -5.43 -22.50 8.42
C GLU A 25 -6.87 -22.03 8.17
N MET A 26 -7.56 -21.58 9.22
CA MET A 26 -8.92 -21.04 9.13
C MET A 26 -8.96 -19.70 8.42
N ASN A 27 -8.09 -18.76 8.81
CA ASN A 27 -7.96 -17.47 8.15
C ASN A 27 -7.59 -17.68 6.68
N ARG A 28 -6.67 -18.61 6.38
CA ARG A 28 -6.21 -18.93 5.02
C ARG A 28 -7.34 -19.45 4.15
N LYS A 29 -8.25 -20.27 4.68
CA LYS A 29 -9.41 -20.75 3.92
C LYS A 29 -10.39 -19.61 3.59
N GLU A 30 -10.61 -18.70 4.54
CA GLU A 30 -11.49 -17.55 4.34
C GLU A 30 -10.85 -16.56 3.36
N GLU A 31 -9.60 -16.18 3.59
CA GLU A 31 -8.86 -15.26 2.72
C GLU A 31 -8.48 -15.88 1.36
N VAL A 32 -8.28 -17.19 1.21
CA VAL A 32 -8.16 -17.79 -0.14
C VAL A 32 -9.50 -17.78 -0.88
N ARG A 33 -10.63 -17.88 -0.18
CA ARG A 33 -11.96 -17.85 -0.79
C ARG A 33 -12.44 -16.43 -1.10
N GLU A 34 -12.04 -15.45 -0.29
CA GLU A 34 -12.36 -14.03 -0.47
C GLU A 34 -11.31 -13.26 -1.29
N ALA A 35 -10.02 -13.59 -1.15
CA ALA A 35 -8.91 -12.93 -1.86
C ALA A 35 -8.57 -13.56 -3.22
N TRP A 36 -9.26 -14.61 -3.66
CA TRP A 36 -9.21 -15.06 -5.06
C TRP A 36 -10.43 -14.56 -5.84
N PRO A 37 -10.45 -13.30 -6.32
CA PRO A 37 -11.36 -12.91 -7.37
C PRO A 37 -10.94 -13.70 -8.62
N ALA A 38 -11.65 -14.78 -8.91
CA ALA A 38 -11.35 -15.72 -9.98
C ALA A 38 -11.22 -15.09 -11.39
N GLY A 39 -11.55 -13.80 -11.55
CA GLY A 39 -11.33 -13.04 -12.79
C GLY A 39 -10.01 -12.26 -12.86
N ARG A 40 -9.33 -11.98 -11.74
CA ARG A 40 -8.10 -11.15 -11.73
C ARG A 40 -6.88 -11.93 -12.19
N THR A 41 -6.85 -13.24 -11.92
CA THR A 41 -5.78 -14.13 -12.36
C THR A 41 -5.85 -14.44 -13.84
N THR A 42 -7.05 -14.56 -14.42
CA THR A 42 -7.22 -14.82 -15.86
C THR A 42 -6.72 -13.66 -16.73
N GLN A 43 -6.93 -12.41 -16.28
CA GLN A 43 -6.37 -11.23 -16.96
C GLN A 43 -4.86 -11.07 -16.72
N ALA A 44 -4.36 -11.42 -15.53
CA ALA A 44 -2.93 -11.35 -15.21
C ALA A 44 -2.09 -12.42 -15.93
N GLN A 45 -2.64 -13.61 -16.17
CA GLN A 45 -1.96 -14.71 -16.86
C GLN A 45 -1.74 -14.44 -18.37
N GLY A 46 -2.49 -13.49 -18.96
CA GLY A 46 -2.33 -13.06 -20.36
C GLY A 46 -1.47 -11.82 -20.55
N ASP A 47 -1.09 -11.11 -19.49
CA ASP A 47 -0.35 -9.85 -19.61
C ASP A 47 1.17 -10.10 -19.67
N PRO A 48 1.85 -9.80 -20.80
CA PRO A 48 3.30 -9.92 -20.88
C PRO A 48 4.02 -9.07 -19.82
N LEU A 49 3.41 -7.97 -19.36
CA LEU A 49 3.95 -7.15 -18.28
C LEU A 49 4.02 -7.91 -16.96
N HIS A 50 3.03 -8.76 -16.67
CA HIS A 50 2.99 -9.54 -15.45
C HIS A 50 4.11 -10.58 -15.41
N ASN A 51 4.35 -11.26 -16.54
CA ASN A 51 5.45 -12.22 -16.66
C ASN A 51 6.82 -11.55 -16.46
N GLU A 52 6.99 -10.33 -16.98
CA GLU A 52 8.22 -9.56 -16.80
C GLU A 52 8.41 -9.11 -15.35
N LEU A 53 7.34 -8.72 -14.65
CA LEU A 53 7.40 -8.40 -13.23
C LEU A 53 7.78 -9.62 -12.38
N ILE A 54 7.26 -10.81 -12.70
CA ILE A 54 7.64 -12.06 -12.04
C ILE A 54 9.13 -12.35 -12.28
N ARG A 55 9.60 -12.22 -13.53
CA ARG A 55 11.04 -12.36 -13.87
C ARG A 55 11.88 -11.39 -13.04
N CYS A 56 11.43 -10.16 -12.87
CA CYS A 56 12.15 -9.16 -12.09
C CYS A 56 12.15 -9.42 -10.58
N GLN A 57 11.11 -10.08 -10.05
CA GLN A 57 11.09 -10.50 -8.65
C GLN A 57 12.10 -11.62 -8.36
N THR A 58 12.31 -12.55 -9.29
CA THR A 58 13.29 -13.63 -9.10
C THR A 58 14.74 -13.14 -9.12
N LEU A 59 15.00 -11.95 -9.67
CA LEU A 59 16.32 -11.31 -9.65
C LEU A 59 16.71 -10.71 -8.29
N GLY A 60 15.73 -10.46 -7.40
CA GLY A 60 15.98 -9.87 -6.07
C GLY A 60 16.76 -8.55 -6.15
N GLU A 61 17.89 -8.49 -5.45
CA GLU A 61 18.79 -7.32 -5.39
C GLU A 61 19.36 -6.89 -6.76
N ALA A 62 19.38 -7.78 -7.75
CA ALA A 62 19.80 -7.42 -9.10
C ALA A 62 18.70 -6.71 -9.90
N GLY A 63 17.42 -6.88 -9.51
CA GLY A 63 16.26 -6.31 -10.19
C GLY A 63 16.32 -4.78 -10.36
N PRO A 64 16.65 -4.00 -9.32
CA PRO A 64 16.78 -2.53 -9.43
C PRO A 64 17.93 -2.05 -10.34
N ARG A 65 18.85 -2.94 -10.72
CA ARG A 65 19.98 -2.63 -11.62
C ARG A 65 19.70 -3.01 -13.07
N ASP A 66 18.64 -3.78 -13.34
CA ASP A 66 18.23 -4.17 -14.70
C ASP A 66 17.31 -3.08 -15.32
N PRO A 67 17.71 -2.43 -16.43
CA PRO A 67 16.88 -1.40 -17.07
C PRO A 67 15.55 -1.94 -17.62
N ALA A 68 15.47 -3.24 -17.97
CA ALA A 68 14.20 -3.85 -18.36
C ALA A 68 13.23 -3.94 -17.17
N CYS A 69 13.74 -4.27 -15.99
CA CYS A 69 12.95 -4.33 -14.77
C CYS A 69 12.46 -2.96 -14.31
N LEU A 70 13.31 -1.93 -14.40
CA LEU A 70 12.91 -0.57 -14.09
C LEU A 70 11.76 -0.08 -14.99
N ARG A 71 11.81 -0.41 -16.29
CA ARG A 71 10.72 -0.09 -17.23
C ARG A 71 9.43 -0.84 -16.90
N ALA A 72 9.52 -2.15 -16.63
CA ALA A 72 8.35 -2.95 -16.28
C ALA A 72 7.64 -2.42 -15.01
N TRP A 73 8.40 -2.04 -13.99
CA TRP A 73 7.85 -1.43 -12.78
C TRP A 73 7.22 -0.06 -13.03
N ALA A 74 7.85 0.79 -13.83
CA ALA A 74 7.31 2.10 -14.18
C ALA A 74 5.97 1.99 -14.93
N GLU A 75 5.89 1.08 -15.90
CA GLU A 75 4.68 0.79 -16.66
C GLU A 75 3.56 0.25 -15.77
N ASN A 76 3.87 -0.72 -14.90
CA ASN A 76 2.92 -1.26 -13.95
C ASN A 76 2.34 -0.17 -13.04
N ARG A 77 3.21 0.69 -12.50
CA ARG A 77 2.80 1.82 -11.67
C ARG A 77 1.91 2.79 -12.45
N ASN A 78 2.25 3.09 -13.70
CA ASN A 78 1.43 3.96 -14.55
C ASN A 78 0.03 3.40 -14.76
N ARG A 79 -0.12 2.10 -15.01
CA ARG A 79 -1.44 1.47 -15.18
C ARG A 79 -2.32 1.57 -13.94
N PHE A 80 -1.72 1.40 -12.75
CA PHE A 80 -2.46 1.50 -11.49
C PHE A 80 -2.75 2.93 -11.06
N LEU A 81 -1.87 3.88 -11.39
CA LEU A 81 -1.99 5.28 -10.98
C LEU A 81 -2.59 6.19 -12.06
N ALA A 82 -2.88 5.67 -13.25
CA ALA A 82 -3.47 6.46 -14.32
C ALA A 82 -4.78 7.12 -13.87
N PRO A 83 -5.01 8.40 -14.22
CA PRO A 83 -6.31 9.04 -14.01
C PRO A 83 -7.43 8.20 -14.65
N GLY A 84 -8.43 7.80 -13.86
CA GLY A 84 -9.51 6.91 -14.32
C GLY A 84 -9.25 5.41 -14.15
N ALA A 85 -8.08 4.98 -13.66
CA ALA A 85 -7.81 3.57 -13.34
C ALA A 85 -8.55 3.08 -12.09
N ARG A 86 -8.98 4.00 -11.22
CA ARG A 86 -9.86 3.65 -10.09
C ARG A 86 -11.26 3.48 -10.66
N PRO A 87 -11.93 2.34 -10.39
CA PRO A 87 -13.37 2.28 -10.58
C PRO A 87 -13.95 3.51 -9.88
N VAL A 88 -14.63 4.36 -10.64
CA VAL A 88 -15.51 5.35 -10.04
C VAL A 88 -16.61 4.51 -9.41
N GLU A 89 -16.37 4.05 -8.18
CA GLU A 89 -17.40 3.48 -7.35
C GLU A 89 -18.46 4.56 -7.32
N ARG A 90 -19.51 4.36 -8.11
CA ARG A 90 -20.62 5.29 -8.23
C ARG A 90 -21.30 5.18 -6.88
N LEU A 91 -20.88 6.02 -5.93
CA LEU A 91 -21.54 6.16 -4.65
C LEU A 91 -23.03 6.28 -4.99
N PRO A 92 -23.91 5.42 -4.44
CA PRO A 92 -25.33 5.47 -4.76
C PRO A 92 -25.81 6.92 -4.63
N ASP A 93 -26.50 7.42 -5.64
CA ASP A 93 -26.95 8.82 -5.72
C ASP A 93 -27.58 9.21 -4.38
N VAL A 94 -26.83 9.94 -3.55
CA VAL A 94 -27.37 10.54 -2.36
C VAL A 94 -28.27 11.66 -2.88
N PRO A 95 -29.60 11.61 -2.67
CA PRO A 95 -30.47 12.67 -3.12
C PRO A 95 -29.93 13.99 -2.56
N PRO A 96 -29.88 15.06 -3.37
CA PRO A 96 -29.32 16.32 -2.94
C PRO A 96 -30.03 16.74 -1.65
N ALA A 97 -29.25 16.93 -0.58
CA ALA A 97 -29.76 17.51 0.64
C ALA A 97 -30.49 18.83 0.29
N PRO A 98 -31.64 19.14 0.92
CA PRO A 98 -32.34 20.39 0.68
C PRO A 98 -31.34 21.53 0.86
N ARG A 99 -31.04 22.24 -0.23
CA ARG A 99 -30.20 23.42 -0.18
C ARG A 99 -31.02 24.49 0.54
N GLY A 100 -30.86 24.58 1.84
CA GLY A 100 -31.19 25.79 2.57
C GLY A 100 -30.32 26.90 2.00
N ASP A 101 -30.95 27.99 1.60
CA ASP A 101 -30.34 29.15 0.97
C ASP A 101 -29.25 29.74 1.87
N LEU A 102 -28.01 29.31 1.65
CA LEU A 102 -26.83 30.07 2.00
C LEU A 102 -26.04 30.23 0.71
N THR A 103 -26.39 31.30 -0.02
CA THR A 103 -25.55 31.90 -1.05
C THR A 103 -24.11 31.98 -0.52
N PRO A 104 -23.13 31.32 -1.15
CA PRO A 104 -21.73 31.62 -0.87
C PRO A 104 -21.49 33.00 -1.46
N GLU A 105 -21.44 34.01 -0.58
CA GLU A 105 -20.93 35.32 -0.93
C GLU A 105 -19.53 35.11 -1.50
N SER A 106 -19.37 35.35 -2.81
CA SER A 106 -18.09 35.47 -3.48
C SER A 106 -17.46 36.81 -3.07
N GLY A 107 -17.18 36.92 -1.77
CA GLY A 107 -16.43 38.01 -1.17
C GLY A 107 -14.97 37.87 -1.58
N ARG A 108 -14.59 38.63 -2.62
CA ARG A 108 -13.28 39.27 -2.81
C ARG A 108 -12.20 38.80 -1.81
N TYR A 109 -11.47 37.75 -2.15
CA TYR A 109 -10.21 37.43 -1.48
C TYR A 109 -9.08 38.14 -2.24
N ASP A 110 -8.69 39.31 -1.75
CA ASP A 110 -7.44 39.96 -2.14
C ASP A 110 -6.28 39.15 -1.51
N PRO A 111 -5.40 38.51 -2.28
CA PRO A 111 -4.25 37.84 -1.70
C PRO A 111 -3.27 38.92 -1.19
N PRO A 112 -2.78 38.83 0.07
CA PRO A 112 -1.74 39.73 0.52
C PRO A 112 -0.47 39.49 -0.30
N ILE A 113 0.14 40.56 -0.78
CA ILE A 113 1.45 40.54 -1.47
C ILE A 113 2.45 39.86 -0.52
N LEU A 114 2.92 38.68 -0.92
CA LEU A 114 3.97 37.96 -0.21
C LEU A 114 5.24 38.82 -0.26
N ALA A 115 5.70 39.29 0.90
CA ALA A 115 7.02 39.90 1.04
C ALA A 115 8.11 38.90 0.58
N PRO A 116 9.23 39.35 -0.01
CA PRO A 116 10.27 38.45 -0.48
C PRO A 116 10.85 37.64 0.70
N ALA A 117 10.95 36.33 0.48
CA ALA A 117 11.53 35.39 1.43
C ALA A 117 12.95 35.82 1.81
N ALA A 118 13.22 35.89 3.12
CA ALA A 118 14.56 36.11 3.64
C ALA A 118 15.50 34.96 3.21
N PRO A 119 16.78 35.25 2.92
CA PRO A 119 17.73 34.21 2.52
C PRO A 119 17.98 33.23 3.66
N ILE A 120 17.93 31.94 3.31
CA ILE A 120 18.29 30.82 4.19
C ILE A 120 19.81 30.89 4.41
N VAL A 121 20.23 31.20 5.64
CA VAL A 121 21.63 31.08 6.06
C VAL A 121 21.91 29.59 6.34
N PRO A 122 22.91 28.95 5.72
CA PRO A 122 23.32 27.62 6.11
C PRO A 122 24.02 27.69 7.47
N SER A 123 23.51 26.96 8.45
CA SER A 123 24.17 26.73 9.73
C SER A 123 25.54 26.08 9.48
N GLN A 124 26.61 26.83 9.73
CA GLN A 124 27.97 26.31 9.74
C GLN A 124 28.07 25.21 10.81
N LEU A 125 28.54 24.03 10.39
CA LEU A 125 29.24 23.11 11.28
C LEU A 125 30.38 23.91 11.92
N ASP A 126 30.32 24.09 13.24
CA ASP A 126 31.49 24.49 14.00
C ASP A 126 31.92 23.33 14.91
N GLU A 127 33.23 23.14 14.87
CA GLU A 127 34.04 22.04 15.36
C GLU A 127 34.25 22.10 16.88
N ALA A 128 34.76 20.99 17.43
CA ALA A 128 35.54 20.87 18.68
C ALA A 128 34.82 20.90 20.04
N ARG A 129 34.69 19.71 20.67
CA ARG A 129 35.60 19.24 21.74
C ARG A 129 35.25 17.84 22.20
#